data_AF-A0A0B4E3S1-F1
#
_entry.id   AF-A0A0B4E3S1-F1
#
_cell.length_a   1.000
_cell.length_b   1.000
_cell.length_c   1.000
_cell.angle_alpha   90.00
_cell.angle_beta   90.00
_cell.angle_gamma   90.00
#
_symmetry.space_group_name_H-M   'P 1'
#
loop_
_entity.id
_entity.type
_entity.pdbx_description
1 polymer ?
#
loop_
_entity_poly.entity_id
_entity_poly.type
_entity_poly.pdbx_seq_one_letter_code
_entity_poly.pdbx_strand_id
1 'polypeptide(L)'
;MTIGHFIWTDLSTFDMALARKTYADLFGWSFDGDDSYDFAQDKTQAAAAVFPMPEFLVKINMPSFWMSYVHVEDLDARVEAARRHEGAIIEIEPQPFDEHSRIALVRDPSGAGFTMVEGSSLTPPEGPPQPGHAVRRFHHLPDIALIADFYKDLFGWTFHKTAEAPWPVYDIRHPDGSLVAVAEEVPEEIRGKFRYWMPCFAVGSLEQAAEKLSALGGEVTVDLQDGRLMGADPQGAAFMFTALEPEAAAGSSDAMPWKAGLGLLCIWLAVVLDIPLFWGVLFLLWSWPALRTGRADFIEPVRRSTHPLLFWGLTGTWIGLSLWAIAGALGAL
;
A
#
# COMPACT_ATOMS: atom_id res chain seq x y z
N MET A 1 -19.30 11.37 -10.52
CA MET A 1 -18.18 10.42 -10.77
C MET A 1 -17.15 11.14 -11.61
N THR A 2 -15.88 11.06 -11.26
CA THR A 2 -14.82 11.75 -12.01
C THR A 2 -14.36 10.87 -13.17
N ILE A 3 -14.49 11.35 -14.40
CA ILE A 3 -13.98 10.68 -15.60
C ILE A 3 -12.45 10.60 -15.51
N GLY A 4 -11.86 9.50 -15.99
CA GLY A 4 -10.42 9.30 -15.97
C GLY A 4 -9.87 8.92 -14.60
N HIS A 5 -10.72 8.52 -13.65
CA HIS A 5 -10.32 8.04 -12.33
C HIS A 5 -10.65 6.57 -12.13
N PHE A 6 -9.84 5.91 -11.29
CA PHE A 6 -10.20 4.61 -10.76
C PHE A 6 -11.42 4.73 -9.86
N ILE A 7 -12.46 3.95 -10.14
CA ILE A 7 -13.72 3.99 -9.40
C ILE A 7 -14.10 2.66 -8.76
N TRP A 8 -13.53 1.55 -9.21
CA TRP A 8 -13.93 0.23 -8.75
C TRP A 8 -12.77 -0.77 -8.75
N THR A 9 -12.94 -1.86 -8.02
CA THR A 9 -12.08 -3.04 -8.10
C THR A 9 -12.89 -4.29 -7.79
N ASP A 10 -12.61 -5.36 -8.51
CA ASP A 10 -13.17 -6.68 -8.27
C ASP A 10 -12.08 -7.75 -8.40
N LEU A 11 -12.40 -8.94 -7.90
CA LEU A 11 -11.50 -10.07 -7.87
C LEU A 11 -12.03 -11.17 -8.79
N SER A 12 -11.26 -11.50 -9.82
CA SER A 12 -11.41 -12.76 -10.57
C SER A 12 -10.78 -13.89 -9.78
N THR A 13 -11.56 -14.92 -9.41
CA THR A 13 -11.10 -15.99 -8.52
C THR A 13 -11.49 -17.40 -8.98
N PHE A 14 -10.66 -18.39 -8.67
CA PHE A 14 -10.93 -19.80 -8.95
C PHE A 14 -11.82 -20.48 -7.90
N ASP A 15 -11.84 -19.94 -6.67
CA ASP A 15 -12.68 -20.40 -5.57
C ASP A 15 -13.32 -19.19 -4.89
N MET A 16 -14.57 -18.90 -5.27
CA MET A 16 -15.34 -17.80 -4.68
C MET A 16 -15.63 -18.02 -3.19
N ALA A 17 -15.86 -19.26 -2.75
CA ALA A 17 -16.14 -19.54 -1.35
C ALA A 17 -14.92 -19.23 -0.47
N LEU A 18 -13.73 -19.64 -0.92
CA LEU A 18 -12.47 -19.31 -0.26
C LEU A 18 -12.19 -17.81 -0.30
N ALA A 19 -12.42 -17.14 -1.43
CA ALA A 19 -12.26 -15.69 -1.56
C ALA A 19 -13.17 -14.94 -0.58
N ARG A 20 -14.48 -15.21 -0.60
CA ARG A 20 -15.46 -14.61 0.32
C ARG A 20 -15.03 -14.77 1.78
N LYS A 21 -14.66 -15.98 2.20
CA LYS A 21 -14.16 -16.24 3.55
C LYS A 21 -12.90 -15.41 3.86
N THR A 22 -11.92 -15.42 2.94
CA THR A 22 -10.65 -14.71 3.12
C THR A 22 -10.86 -13.22 3.33
N TYR A 23 -11.65 -12.57 2.48
CA TYR A 23 -11.87 -11.12 2.55
C TYR A 23 -12.89 -10.71 3.62
N ALA A 24 -13.86 -11.57 3.93
CA ALA A 24 -14.73 -11.40 5.10
C ALA A 24 -13.92 -11.41 6.39
N ASP A 25 -12.99 -12.37 6.54
CA ASP A 25 -12.08 -12.39 7.66
C ASP A 25 -11.17 -11.15 7.59
N LEU A 26 -10.43 -10.94 6.50
CA LEU A 26 -9.40 -9.89 6.42
C LEU A 26 -9.95 -8.46 6.63
N PHE A 27 -11.06 -8.11 5.98
CA PHE A 27 -11.60 -6.74 5.97
C PHE A 27 -12.92 -6.57 6.73
N GLY A 28 -13.55 -7.66 7.18
CA GLY A 28 -14.88 -7.59 7.80
C GLY A 28 -16.03 -7.43 6.81
N TRP A 29 -15.78 -7.67 5.52
CA TRP A 29 -16.81 -7.59 4.48
C TRP A 29 -17.87 -8.68 4.63
N SER A 30 -19.10 -8.37 4.24
CA SER A 30 -20.18 -9.35 4.07
C SER A 30 -20.49 -9.57 2.59
N PHE A 31 -21.01 -10.76 2.29
CA PHE A 31 -21.33 -11.21 0.95
C PHE A 31 -22.73 -11.84 0.99
N ASP A 32 -23.62 -11.41 0.09
CA ASP A 32 -25.02 -11.86 0.03
C ASP A 32 -25.53 -12.09 -1.40
N GLY A 33 -24.66 -11.96 -2.40
CA GLY A 33 -24.94 -12.23 -3.80
C GLY A 33 -24.84 -13.71 -4.19
N ASP A 34 -25.01 -13.96 -5.49
CA ASP A 34 -24.86 -15.29 -6.07
C ASP A 34 -23.42 -15.56 -6.55
N ASP A 35 -23.20 -16.72 -7.17
CA ASP A 35 -21.88 -17.14 -7.67
C ASP A 35 -21.54 -16.56 -9.06
N SER A 36 -22.28 -15.57 -9.56
CA SER A 36 -21.98 -14.90 -10.84
C SER A 36 -21.12 -13.66 -10.63
N TYR A 37 -21.53 -12.77 -9.72
CA TYR A 37 -20.82 -11.55 -9.35
C TYR A 37 -21.36 -11.06 -8.00
N ASP A 38 -20.53 -11.13 -6.96
CA ASP A 38 -20.94 -10.89 -5.59
C ASP A 38 -20.25 -9.66 -5.02
N PHE A 39 -21.02 -8.66 -4.63
CA PHE A 39 -20.50 -7.42 -4.07
C PHE A 39 -20.07 -7.65 -2.62
N ALA A 40 -18.83 -7.29 -2.32
CA ALA A 40 -18.33 -7.24 -0.96
C ALA A 40 -18.85 -5.97 -0.28
N GLN A 41 -19.72 -6.13 0.71
CA GLN A 41 -20.31 -5.02 1.47
C GLN A 41 -19.49 -4.74 2.74
N ASP A 42 -19.05 -3.51 2.93
CA ASP A 42 -18.69 -2.99 4.24
C ASP A 42 -19.91 -2.24 4.81
N LYS A 43 -20.59 -2.89 5.76
CA LYS A 43 -21.88 -2.46 6.30
C LYS A 43 -22.95 -2.34 5.21
N THR A 44 -23.18 -1.15 4.68
CA THR A 44 -24.21 -0.85 3.68
C THR A 44 -23.62 -0.31 2.37
N GLN A 45 -22.30 -0.34 2.23
CA GLN A 45 -21.59 0.22 1.11
C GLN A 45 -20.74 -0.86 0.45
N ALA A 46 -20.84 -0.95 -0.87
CA ALA A 46 -20.03 -1.87 -1.63
C ALA A 46 -18.57 -1.38 -1.67
N ALA A 47 -17.64 -2.22 -1.21
CA ALA A 47 -16.21 -1.92 -1.14
C ALA A 47 -15.41 -2.54 -2.30
N ALA A 48 -15.90 -3.66 -2.82
CA ALA A 48 -15.34 -4.42 -3.94
C ALA A 48 -16.36 -5.44 -4.45
N ALA A 49 -15.95 -6.33 -5.36
CA ALA A 49 -16.70 -7.53 -5.70
C ALA A 49 -15.78 -8.74 -5.92
N VAL A 50 -16.36 -9.94 -5.92
CA VAL A 50 -15.71 -11.20 -6.28
C VAL A 50 -16.53 -11.92 -7.35
N PHE A 51 -15.87 -12.56 -8.31
CA PHE A 51 -16.54 -13.31 -9.38
C PHE A 51 -15.67 -14.45 -9.92
N PRO A 52 -16.25 -15.46 -10.59
CA PRO A 52 -15.49 -16.58 -11.13
C PRO A 52 -14.48 -16.13 -12.19
N MET A 53 -13.29 -16.74 -12.18
CA MET A 53 -12.26 -16.52 -13.20
C MET A 53 -12.82 -16.78 -14.61
N PRO A 54 -12.79 -15.80 -15.52
CA PRO A 54 -13.26 -15.98 -16.90
C PRO A 54 -12.53 -17.10 -17.65
N GLU A 55 -13.25 -17.92 -18.42
CA GLU A 55 -12.69 -19.10 -19.10
C GLU A 55 -11.46 -18.80 -19.98
N PHE A 56 -11.45 -17.65 -20.66
CA PHE A 56 -10.33 -17.27 -21.53
C PHE A 56 -9.04 -17.02 -20.75
N LEU A 57 -9.16 -16.51 -19.51
CA LEU A 57 -8.04 -16.28 -18.60
C LEU A 57 -7.55 -17.58 -17.94
N VAL A 58 -8.45 -18.54 -17.70
CA VAL A 58 -8.09 -19.90 -17.30
C VAL A 58 -7.19 -20.55 -18.35
N LYS A 59 -7.52 -20.42 -19.64
CA LYS A 59 -6.76 -21.02 -20.75
C LYS A 59 -5.32 -20.53 -20.86
N ILE A 60 -5.04 -19.31 -20.39
CA ILE A 60 -3.69 -18.72 -20.37
C ILE A 60 -3.02 -18.83 -18.99
N ASN A 61 -3.60 -19.60 -18.06
CA ASN A 61 -3.07 -19.89 -16.73
C ASN A 61 -2.76 -18.63 -15.91
N MET A 62 -3.66 -17.64 -15.96
CA MET A 62 -3.62 -16.49 -15.06
C MET A 62 -3.94 -16.95 -13.62
N PRO A 63 -3.21 -16.46 -12.60
CA PRO A 63 -3.62 -16.64 -11.20
C PRO A 63 -4.91 -15.86 -10.92
N SER A 64 -5.52 -16.05 -9.75
CA SER A 64 -6.53 -15.08 -9.27
C SER A 64 -5.91 -13.69 -9.23
N PHE A 65 -6.69 -12.64 -9.55
CA PHE A 65 -6.16 -11.27 -9.55
C PHE A 65 -7.26 -10.24 -9.31
N TRP A 66 -6.83 -9.10 -8.75
CA TRP A 66 -7.64 -7.90 -8.63
C TRP A 66 -7.61 -7.10 -9.94
N MET A 67 -8.77 -6.76 -10.47
CA MET A 67 -8.91 -5.84 -11.61
C MET A 67 -9.30 -4.45 -11.10
N SER A 68 -8.79 -3.42 -11.77
CA SER A 68 -9.08 -2.02 -11.45
C SER A 68 -9.83 -1.36 -12.61
N TYR A 69 -10.84 -0.55 -12.28
CA TYR A 69 -11.74 0.05 -13.25
C TYR A 69 -11.58 1.56 -13.32
N VAL A 70 -11.36 2.08 -14.53
CA VAL A 70 -11.32 3.53 -14.81
C VAL A 70 -12.64 3.95 -15.45
N HIS A 71 -13.27 4.99 -14.90
CA HIS A 71 -14.50 5.53 -15.46
C HIS A 71 -14.22 6.38 -16.70
N VAL A 72 -14.96 6.16 -17.79
CA VAL A 72 -14.83 6.87 -19.06
C VAL A 72 -16.19 7.37 -19.54
N GLU A 73 -16.18 8.47 -20.28
CA GLU A 73 -17.40 9.07 -20.82
C GLU A 73 -17.84 8.45 -22.16
N ASP A 74 -16.86 8.06 -22.99
CA ASP A 74 -17.07 7.43 -24.29
C ASP A 74 -16.15 6.21 -24.38
N LEU A 75 -16.71 5.02 -24.19
CA LEU A 75 -15.93 3.79 -24.14
C LEU A 75 -15.27 3.45 -25.48
N ASP A 76 -16.01 3.66 -26.57
CA ASP A 76 -15.57 3.30 -27.92
C ASP A 76 -14.40 4.19 -28.36
N ALA A 77 -14.49 5.51 -28.11
CA ALA A 77 -13.40 6.44 -28.40
C ALA A 77 -12.12 6.11 -27.62
N ARG A 78 -12.23 5.64 -26.37
CA ARG A 78 -11.07 5.27 -25.54
C ARG A 78 -10.45 3.95 -25.97
N VAL A 79 -11.25 2.98 -26.39
CA VAL A 79 -10.72 1.75 -26.99
C VAL A 79 -9.99 2.05 -28.30
N GLU A 80 -10.55 2.89 -29.17
CA GLU A 80 -9.87 3.30 -30.39
C GLU A 80 -8.60 4.11 -30.11
N ALA A 81 -8.57 4.91 -29.04
CA ALA A 81 -7.33 5.53 -28.58
C ALA A 81 -6.29 4.50 -28.16
N ALA A 82 -6.68 3.48 -27.39
CA ALA A 82 -5.78 2.42 -26.93
C ALA A 82 -5.15 1.65 -28.09
N ARG A 83 -5.93 1.33 -29.14
CA ARG A 83 -5.43 0.63 -30.33
C ARG A 83 -4.30 1.34 -31.07
N ARG A 84 -4.18 2.67 -30.91
CA ARG A 84 -3.12 3.43 -31.57
C ARG A 84 -1.74 3.23 -30.94
N HIS A 85 -1.68 2.67 -29.74
CA HIS A 85 -0.42 2.42 -29.05
C HIS A 85 0.06 1.00 -29.28
N GLU A 86 1.31 0.87 -29.72
CA GLU A 86 1.97 -0.42 -29.85
C GLU A 86 2.07 -1.12 -28.48
N GLY A 87 1.85 -2.43 -28.45
CA GLY A 87 1.89 -3.23 -27.23
C GLY A 87 0.60 -3.22 -26.41
N ALA A 88 -0.33 -2.29 -26.67
CA ALA A 88 -1.66 -2.33 -26.06
C ALA A 88 -2.50 -3.48 -26.66
N ILE A 89 -3.27 -4.17 -25.81
CA ILE A 89 -4.12 -5.29 -26.23
C ILE A 89 -5.54 -5.05 -25.73
N ILE A 90 -6.52 -5.12 -26.64
CA ILE A 90 -7.94 -5.13 -26.27
C ILE A 90 -8.32 -6.59 -26.00
N GLU A 91 -8.42 -6.94 -24.72
CA GLU A 91 -8.73 -8.30 -24.26
C GLU A 91 -10.24 -8.56 -24.35
N ILE A 92 -11.05 -7.54 -24.05
CA ILE A 92 -12.51 -7.57 -24.20
C ILE A 92 -12.93 -6.30 -24.93
N GLU A 93 -13.57 -6.47 -26.07
CA GLU A 93 -14.18 -5.39 -26.84
C GLU A 93 -15.30 -4.69 -26.06
N PRO A 94 -15.59 -3.41 -26.33
CA PRO A 94 -16.71 -2.70 -25.70
C PRO A 94 -18.01 -3.52 -25.75
N GLN A 95 -18.50 -3.92 -24.58
CA GLN A 95 -19.70 -4.74 -24.46
C GLN A 95 -20.50 -4.37 -23.21
N PRO A 96 -21.82 -4.69 -23.17
CA PRO A 96 -22.62 -4.50 -21.97
C PRO A 96 -22.04 -5.27 -20.77
N PHE A 97 -21.94 -4.60 -19.63
CA PHE A 97 -21.69 -5.22 -18.33
C PHE A 97 -23.00 -5.52 -17.63
N ASP A 98 -23.92 -4.55 -17.68
CA ASP A 98 -25.30 -4.64 -17.20
C ASP A 98 -26.22 -3.74 -18.05
N GLU A 99 -27.45 -3.48 -17.60
CA GLU A 99 -28.43 -2.64 -18.32
C GLU A 99 -28.03 -1.16 -18.44
N HIS A 100 -27.08 -0.68 -17.63
CA HIS A 100 -26.74 0.73 -17.47
C HIS A 100 -25.24 1.02 -17.65
N SER A 101 -24.41 0.00 -17.81
CA SER A 101 -22.97 0.15 -17.95
C SER A 101 -22.39 -0.78 -19.03
N ARG A 102 -21.33 -0.30 -19.67
CA ARG A 102 -20.51 -1.04 -20.63
C ARG A 102 -19.08 -1.09 -20.14
N ILE A 103 -18.36 -2.16 -20.50
CA ILE A 103 -16.96 -2.34 -20.16
C ILE A 103 -16.11 -2.72 -21.38
N ALA A 104 -14.82 -2.37 -21.31
CA ALA A 104 -13.78 -2.92 -22.18
C ALA A 104 -12.55 -3.22 -21.33
N LEU A 105 -11.96 -4.41 -21.50
CA LEU A 105 -10.75 -4.81 -20.80
C LEU A 105 -9.54 -4.55 -21.71
N VAL A 106 -8.59 -3.76 -21.22
CA VAL A 106 -7.40 -3.37 -21.97
C VAL A 106 -6.16 -3.72 -21.18
N ARG A 107 -5.15 -4.24 -21.89
CA ARG A 107 -3.79 -4.38 -21.40
C ARG A 107 -2.96 -3.23 -21.92
N ASP A 108 -2.28 -2.52 -21.02
CA ASP A 108 -1.36 -1.44 -21.40
C ASP A 108 -0.08 -1.99 -22.08
N PRO A 109 0.75 -1.12 -22.71
CA PRO A 109 1.97 -1.56 -23.38
C PRO A 109 3.01 -2.21 -22.46
N SER A 110 2.93 -1.99 -21.15
CA SER A 110 3.77 -2.68 -20.19
C SER A 110 3.28 -4.11 -19.97
N GLY A 111 1.98 -4.36 -20.08
CA GLY A 111 1.33 -5.64 -19.89
C GLY A 111 0.30 -5.67 -18.75
N ALA A 112 0.00 -4.54 -18.10
CA ALA A 112 -0.99 -4.51 -17.01
C ALA A 112 -2.41 -4.39 -17.53
N GLY A 113 -3.30 -5.24 -17.03
CA GLY A 113 -4.74 -5.17 -17.33
C GLY A 113 -5.45 -4.10 -16.49
N PHE A 114 -6.36 -3.37 -17.11
CA PHE A 114 -7.36 -2.53 -16.44
C PHE A 114 -8.65 -2.52 -17.27
N THR A 115 -9.78 -2.31 -16.60
CA THR A 115 -11.09 -2.22 -17.27
C THR A 115 -11.48 -0.74 -17.39
N MET A 116 -11.92 -0.32 -18.57
CA MET A 116 -12.64 0.94 -18.74
C MET A 116 -14.13 0.68 -18.60
N VAL A 117 -14.83 1.54 -17.87
CA VAL A 117 -16.28 1.43 -17.69
C VAL A 117 -16.95 2.75 -18.07
N GLU A 118 -18.02 2.66 -18.86
CA GLU A 118 -18.93 3.75 -19.20
C GLU A 118 -20.28 3.45 -18.55
N GLY A 119 -20.83 4.39 -17.79
CA GLY A 119 -22.09 4.20 -17.06
C GLY A 119 -21.95 4.43 -15.55
N SER A 120 -23.00 4.08 -14.79
CA SER A 120 -23.10 4.46 -13.38
C SER A 120 -23.33 3.29 -12.41
N SER A 121 -23.25 2.05 -12.89
CA SER A 121 -23.55 0.87 -12.05
C SER A 121 -22.46 0.58 -11.02
N LEU A 122 -21.22 1.00 -11.31
CA LEU A 122 -20.10 0.90 -10.39
C LEU A 122 -19.81 2.29 -9.82
N THR A 123 -20.02 2.44 -8.52
CA THR A 123 -19.76 3.68 -7.79
C THR A 123 -18.56 3.50 -6.86
N PRO A 124 -17.66 4.49 -6.78
CA PRO A 124 -16.64 4.46 -5.74
C PRO A 124 -17.30 4.61 -4.36
N PRO A 125 -16.69 4.08 -3.29
CA PRO A 125 -17.13 4.35 -1.93
C PRO A 125 -17.19 5.86 -1.65
N GLU A 126 -18.30 6.30 -1.08
CA GLU A 126 -18.54 7.65 -0.58
C GLU A 126 -17.85 7.88 0.78
N GLY A 127 -17.34 9.10 0.97
CA GLY A 127 -16.79 9.55 2.24
C GLY A 127 -15.26 9.46 2.32
N PRO A 128 -14.67 9.71 3.50
CA PRO A 128 -13.23 9.62 3.69
C PRO A 128 -12.75 8.17 3.55
N PRO A 129 -11.45 7.94 3.27
CA PRO A 129 -10.86 6.61 3.27
C PRO A 129 -11.16 5.81 4.54
N GLN A 130 -11.63 4.58 4.40
CA GLN A 130 -11.95 3.68 5.52
C GLN A 130 -11.12 2.39 5.45
N PRO A 131 -10.78 1.76 6.60
CA PRO A 131 -10.17 0.43 6.59
C PRO A 131 -11.04 -0.56 5.82
N GLY A 132 -10.41 -1.44 5.05
CA GLY A 132 -11.09 -2.39 4.18
C GLY A 132 -11.53 -1.81 2.85
N HIS A 133 -11.17 -0.56 2.50
CA HIS A 133 -11.47 0.02 1.18
C HIS A 133 -10.20 0.30 0.41
N ALA A 134 -10.27 0.22 -0.91
CA ALA A 134 -9.13 0.52 -1.78
C ALA A 134 -8.92 2.04 -1.87
N VAL A 135 -7.78 2.53 -1.36
CA VAL A 135 -7.47 3.96 -1.22
C VAL A 135 -6.52 4.50 -2.28
N ARG A 136 -5.86 3.61 -3.02
CA ARG A 136 -4.92 3.96 -4.10
C ARG A 136 -4.85 2.83 -5.11
N ARG A 137 -4.35 3.13 -6.30
CA ARG A 137 -3.85 2.13 -7.26
C ARG A 137 -2.36 2.29 -7.44
N PHE A 138 -1.67 1.16 -7.52
CA PHE A 138 -0.25 1.09 -7.80
C PHE A 138 0.02 0.25 -9.03
N HIS A 139 0.95 0.71 -9.86
CA HIS A 139 1.47 -0.08 -10.97
C HIS A 139 3.00 -0.21 -10.81
N HIS A 140 3.47 -1.43 -10.66
CA HIS A 140 4.90 -1.74 -10.77
C HIS A 140 5.24 -2.04 -12.23
N LEU A 141 6.27 -1.39 -12.78
CA LEU A 141 6.72 -1.55 -14.17
C LEU A 141 8.25 -1.36 -14.26
N PRO A 142 8.92 -1.77 -15.36
CA PRO A 142 10.38 -1.61 -15.48
C PRO A 142 10.80 -0.21 -15.94
N ASP A 143 9.93 0.54 -16.62
CA ASP A 143 10.21 1.87 -17.17
C ASP A 143 8.89 2.61 -17.39
N ILE A 144 8.76 3.82 -16.83
CA ILE A 144 7.54 4.65 -16.95
C ILE A 144 7.23 5.04 -18.40
N ALA A 145 8.24 5.13 -19.26
CA ALA A 145 8.09 5.55 -20.65
C ALA A 145 7.20 4.58 -21.46
N LEU A 146 7.07 3.32 -21.01
CA LEU A 146 6.20 2.33 -21.64
C LEU A 146 4.72 2.73 -21.61
N ILE A 147 4.28 3.47 -20.58
CA ILE A 147 2.85 3.73 -20.34
C ILE A 147 2.49 5.21 -20.36
N ALA A 148 3.48 6.11 -20.30
CA ALA A 148 3.24 7.54 -20.13
C ALA A 148 2.38 8.14 -21.24
N ASP A 149 2.77 7.93 -22.51
CA ASP A 149 2.01 8.44 -23.65
C ASP A 149 0.65 7.72 -23.82
N PHE A 150 0.59 6.43 -23.51
CA PHE A 150 -0.64 5.64 -23.54
C PHE A 150 -1.71 6.24 -22.61
N TYR A 151 -1.40 6.42 -21.33
CA TYR A 151 -2.37 6.96 -20.37
C TYR A 151 -2.62 8.46 -20.53
N LYS A 152 -1.66 9.21 -21.08
CA LYS A 152 -1.87 10.60 -21.48
C LYS A 152 -2.93 10.69 -22.59
N ASP A 153 -2.84 9.88 -23.62
CA ASP A 153 -3.82 9.90 -24.72
C ASP A 153 -5.18 9.35 -24.29
N LEU A 154 -5.19 8.34 -23.41
CA LEU A 154 -6.42 7.74 -22.89
C LEU A 154 -7.13 8.61 -21.86
N PHE A 155 -6.43 9.34 -20.98
CA PHE A 155 -7.10 10.02 -19.85
C PHE A 155 -6.56 11.42 -19.56
N GLY A 156 -5.58 11.89 -20.33
CA GLY A 156 -4.86 13.14 -20.02
C GLY A 156 -3.95 13.03 -18.82
N TRP A 157 -3.66 11.82 -18.33
CA TRP A 157 -2.81 11.63 -17.15
C TRP A 157 -1.40 12.17 -17.38
N THR A 158 -0.83 12.74 -16.32
CA THR A 158 0.54 13.24 -16.28
C THR A 158 1.31 12.54 -15.17
N PHE A 159 2.59 12.28 -15.40
CA PHE A 159 3.44 11.50 -14.52
C PHE A 159 4.51 12.41 -13.89
N HIS A 160 4.48 12.53 -12.57
CA HIS A 160 5.35 13.44 -11.83
C HIS A 160 6.26 12.61 -10.93
N LYS A 161 7.56 12.61 -11.22
CA LYS A 161 8.50 11.87 -10.38
C LYS A 161 8.58 12.49 -8.98
N THR A 162 8.36 11.69 -7.95
CA THR A 162 8.35 12.13 -6.54
C THR A 162 9.51 11.56 -5.73
N ALA A 163 10.08 10.43 -6.15
CA ALA A 163 11.27 9.83 -5.54
C ALA A 163 12.15 9.14 -6.59
N GLU A 164 13.43 8.97 -6.28
CA GLU A 164 14.42 8.28 -7.13
C GLU A 164 14.96 6.99 -6.47
N ALA A 165 14.90 6.88 -5.15
CA ALA A 165 15.52 5.80 -4.39
C ALA A 165 14.57 5.27 -3.30
N PRO A 166 14.54 3.94 -3.04
CA PRO A 166 15.32 2.87 -3.69
C PRO A 166 15.01 2.62 -5.18
N TRP A 167 13.87 3.10 -5.69
CA TRP A 167 13.56 3.13 -7.11
C TRP A 167 12.72 4.38 -7.45
N PRO A 168 12.62 4.75 -8.74
CA PRO A 168 11.78 5.85 -9.17
C PRO A 168 10.29 5.65 -8.86
N VAL A 169 9.65 6.71 -8.37
CA VAL A 169 8.22 6.77 -8.04
C VAL A 169 7.59 7.93 -8.78
N TYR A 170 6.40 7.70 -9.33
CA TYR A 170 5.66 8.70 -10.07
C TYR A 170 4.24 8.83 -9.53
N ASP A 171 3.89 10.04 -9.12
CA ASP A 171 2.50 10.43 -8.94
C ASP A 171 1.83 10.58 -10.30
N ILE A 172 0.69 9.92 -10.47
CA ILE A 172 -0.12 10.02 -11.69
C ILE A 172 -1.26 10.99 -11.42
N ARG A 173 -1.25 12.12 -12.12
CA ARG A 173 -2.17 13.24 -11.89
C ARG A 173 -3.14 13.39 -13.06
N HIS A 174 -4.41 13.54 -12.76
CA HIS A 174 -5.45 13.91 -13.72
C HIS A 174 -5.27 15.38 -14.15
N PRO A 175 -5.78 15.83 -15.32
CA PRO A 175 -5.70 17.24 -15.73
C PRO A 175 -6.27 18.26 -14.75
N ASP A 176 -7.16 17.86 -13.84
CA ASP A 176 -7.67 18.72 -12.76
C ASP A 176 -6.70 18.85 -11.56
N GLY A 177 -5.55 18.19 -11.59
CA GLY A 177 -4.51 18.20 -10.56
C GLY A 177 -4.69 17.15 -9.45
N SER A 178 -5.80 16.42 -9.44
CA SER A 178 -6.04 15.36 -8.45
C SER A 178 -5.14 14.14 -8.70
N LEU A 179 -4.80 13.43 -7.62
CA LEU A 179 -4.01 12.20 -7.69
C LEU A 179 -4.92 11.04 -8.12
N VAL A 180 -4.51 10.31 -9.14
CA VAL A 180 -5.24 9.16 -9.68
C VAL A 180 -4.66 7.85 -9.15
N ALA A 181 -3.34 7.70 -9.25
CA ALA A 181 -2.61 6.49 -8.92
C ALA A 181 -1.12 6.78 -8.75
N VAL A 182 -0.35 5.74 -8.44
CA VAL A 182 1.11 5.80 -8.32
C VAL A 182 1.73 4.72 -9.19
N ALA A 183 2.83 5.05 -9.87
CA ALA A 183 3.64 4.11 -10.62
C ALA A 183 5.05 4.00 -9.99
N GLU A 184 5.61 2.80 -9.98
CA GLU A 184 6.92 2.52 -9.38
C GLU A 184 7.77 1.68 -10.35
N GLU A 185 9.01 2.13 -10.61
CA GLU A 185 9.97 1.44 -11.47
C GLU A 185 10.73 0.35 -10.71
N VAL A 186 10.02 -0.72 -10.36
CA VAL A 186 10.50 -1.74 -9.40
C VAL A 186 11.26 -2.88 -10.11
N PRO A 187 12.35 -3.42 -9.50
CA PRO A 187 13.04 -4.62 -10.00
C PRO A 187 12.13 -5.82 -10.25
N GLU A 188 12.55 -6.71 -11.16
CA GLU A 188 11.76 -7.87 -11.59
C GLU A 188 11.43 -8.83 -10.45
N GLU A 189 12.32 -8.93 -9.46
CA GLU A 189 12.16 -9.80 -8.28
C GLU A 189 10.94 -9.41 -7.44
N ILE A 190 10.59 -8.12 -7.39
CA ILE A 190 9.44 -7.61 -6.63
C ILE A 190 8.22 -7.48 -7.56
N ARG A 191 8.40 -6.98 -8.78
CA ARG A 191 7.30 -6.81 -9.74
C ARG A 191 6.69 -8.14 -10.17
N GLY A 192 7.50 -9.20 -10.22
CA GLY A 192 7.09 -10.52 -10.64
C GLY A 192 6.74 -10.60 -12.13
N LYS A 193 6.24 -11.78 -12.51
CA LYS A 193 5.92 -12.13 -13.91
C LYS A 193 4.73 -11.34 -14.45
N PHE A 194 3.68 -11.20 -13.65
CA PHE A 194 2.42 -10.59 -14.07
C PHE A 194 2.37 -9.12 -13.65
N ARG A 195 1.67 -8.29 -14.44
CA ARG A 195 1.56 -6.85 -14.20
C ARG A 195 0.10 -6.49 -13.97
N TYR A 196 -0.14 -5.65 -12.98
CA TYR A 196 -1.48 -5.29 -12.53
C TYR A 196 -1.52 -3.84 -12.08
N TRP A 197 -2.68 -3.23 -12.22
CA TRP A 197 -3.08 -2.08 -11.41
C TRP A 197 -3.60 -2.59 -10.07
N MET A 198 -2.68 -2.73 -9.12
CA MET A 198 -2.98 -3.31 -7.81
C MET A 198 -3.77 -2.33 -6.94
N PRO A 199 -4.91 -2.74 -6.37
CA PRO A 199 -5.55 -1.98 -5.32
C PRO A 199 -4.68 -2.00 -4.05
N CYS A 200 -4.52 -0.83 -3.45
CA CYS A 200 -3.98 -0.70 -2.11
C CYS A 200 -5.13 -0.46 -1.13
N PHE A 201 -5.37 -1.42 -0.25
CA PHE A 201 -6.41 -1.36 0.76
C PHE A 201 -5.90 -0.70 2.03
N ALA A 202 -6.72 0.19 2.59
CA ALA A 202 -6.50 0.76 3.90
C ALA A 202 -6.72 -0.29 4.99
N VAL A 203 -5.87 -0.31 6.02
CA VAL A 203 -6.04 -1.14 7.22
C VAL A 203 -5.74 -0.34 8.48
N GLY A 204 -6.32 -0.78 9.61
CA GLY A 204 -6.04 -0.15 10.91
C GLY A 204 -4.64 -0.45 11.45
N SER A 205 -4.07 -1.59 11.08
CA SER A 205 -2.69 -1.98 11.42
C SER A 205 -2.13 -2.90 10.35
N LEU A 206 -0.98 -2.54 9.80
CA LEU A 206 -0.25 -3.36 8.82
C LEU A 206 0.21 -4.69 9.42
N GLU A 207 0.67 -4.69 10.66
CA GLU A 207 1.11 -5.89 11.37
C GLU A 207 -0.04 -6.88 11.55
N GLN A 208 -1.20 -6.41 12.05
CA GLN A 208 -2.37 -7.27 12.24
C GLN A 208 -2.93 -7.77 10.91
N ALA A 209 -2.94 -6.93 9.87
CA ALA A 209 -3.38 -7.35 8.54
C ALA A 209 -2.45 -8.43 7.95
N ALA A 210 -1.13 -8.28 8.13
CA ALA A 210 -0.15 -9.25 7.67
C ALA A 210 -0.26 -10.60 8.40
N GLU A 211 -0.39 -10.57 9.74
CA GLU A 211 -0.59 -11.78 10.55
C GLU A 211 -1.89 -12.50 10.14
N LYS A 212 -2.96 -11.74 9.94
CA LYS A 212 -4.25 -12.28 9.53
C LYS A 212 -4.23 -12.90 8.14
N LEU A 213 -3.62 -12.22 7.16
CA LEU A 213 -3.45 -12.75 5.81
C LEU A 213 -2.63 -14.05 5.83
N SER A 214 -1.53 -14.07 6.60
CA SER A 214 -0.69 -15.27 6.76
C SER A 214 -1.46 -16.43 7.39
N ALA A 215 -2.28 -16.16 8.42
CA ALA A 215 -3.11 -17.17 9.08
C ALA A 215 -4.20 -17.75 8.16
N LEU A 216 -4.63 -16.98 7.16
CA LEU A 216 -5.59 -17.43 6.13
C LEU A 216 -4.92 -18.22 4.99
N GLY A 217 -3.59 -18.35 5.00
CA GLY A 217 -2.82 -19.03 3.95
C GLY A 217 -2.36 -18.12 2.81
N GLY A 218 -2.48 -16.81 2.97
CA GLY A 218 -1.89 -15.84 2.04
C GLY A 218 -0.42 -15.56 2.35
N GLU A 219 0.22 -14.79 1.47
CA GLU A 219 1.63 -14.40 1.57
C GLU A 219 1.76 -12.89 1.77
N VAL A 220 2.81 -12.46 2.48
CA VAL A 220 3.11 -11.04 2.72
C VAL A 220 4.58 -10.77 2.43
N THR A 221 4.83 -9.72 1.65
CA THR A 221 6.15 -9.19 1.33
C THR A 221 6.27 -7.75 1.82
N VAL A 222 7.37 -7.44 2.51
CA VAL A 222 7.58 -6.16 3.22
C VAL A 222 8.55 -5.24 2.45
N ASP A 223 8.72 -5.46 1.15
CA ASP A 223 9.78 -4.82 0.37
C ASP A 223 9.33 -3.51 -0.30
N LEU A 224 8.45 -2.74 0.34
CA LEU A 224 8.01 -1.44 -0.18
C LEU A 224 8.57 -0.29 0.65
N GLN A 225 9.15 0.68 -0.04
CA GLN A 225 9.92 1.81 0.50
C GLN A 225 9.18 2.73 1.50
N ASP A 226 7.85 2.81 1.42
CA ASP A 226 7.02 3.71 2.23
C ASP A 226 6.32 2.99 3.39
N GLY A 227 6.72 1.75 3.67
CA GLY A 227 6.15 0.94 4.74
C GLY A 227 4.84 0.26 4.36
N ARG A 228 4.32 0.42 3.13
CA ARG A 228 3.24 -0.43 2.62
C ARG A 228 3.67 -1.89 2.64
N LEU A 229 2.69 -2.78 2.68
CA LEU A 229 2.90 -4.20 2.51
C LEU A 229 2.33 -4.64 1.17
N MET A 230 3.05 -5.50 0.46
CA MET A 230 2.49 -6.24 -0.67
C MET A 230 2.03 -7.60 -0.15
N GLY A 231 0.83 -8.03 -0.52
CA GLY A 231 0.29 -9.33 -0.11
C GLY A 231 -0.31 -10.07 -1.28
N ALA A 232 -0.42 -11.39 -1.14
CA ALA A 232 -1.19 -12.24 -2.03
C ALA A 232 -2.17 -13.09 -1.22
N ASP A 233 -3.40 -13.23 -1.69
CA ASP A 233 -4.37 -14.12 -1.05
C ASP A 233 -3.99 -15.62 -1.26
N PRO A 234 -4.68 -16.57 -0.63
CA PRO A 234 -4.38 -18.01 -0.78
C PRO A 234 -4.47 -18.54 -2.21
N GLN A 235 -5.03 -17.76 -3.13
CA GLN A 235 -5.18 -18.08 -4.55
C GLN A 235 -4.20 -17.28 -5.43
N GLY A 236 -3.28 -16.53 -4.81
CA GLY A 236 -2.22 -15.78 -5.48
C GLY A 236 -2.63 -14.38 -5.96
N ALA A 237 -3.83 -13.89 -5.60
CA ALA A 237 -4.25 -12.55 -6.01
C ALA A 237 -3.47 -11.49 -5.25
N ALA A 238 -2.61 -10.76 -5.97
CA ALA A 238 -1.74 -9.74 -5.40
C ALA A 238 -2.48 -8.41 -5.17
N PHE A 239 -2.19 -7.77 -4.05
CA PHE A 239 -2.69 -6.45 -3.67
C PHE A 239 -1.75 -5.81 -2.64
N MET A 240 -2.06 -4.59 -2.19
CA MET A 240 -1.25 -3.88 -1.21
C MET A 240 -2.07 -3.46 0.01
N PHE A 241 -1.38 -3.27 1.12
CA PHE A 241 -1.92 -2.67 2.33
C PHE A 241 -1.20 -1.37 2.65
N THR A 242 -1.96 -0.38 3.11
CA THR A 242 -1.42 0.81 3.76
C THR A 242 -2.15 1.00 5.09
N ALA A 243 -1.43 1.47 6.11
CA ALA A 243 -2.12 2.05 7.25
C ALA A 243 -2.86 3.31 6.78
N LEU A 244 -4.07 3.53 7.27
CA LEU A 244 -4.61 4.89 7.24
C LEU A 244 -3.77 5.70 8.22
N GLU A 245 -2.96 6.61 7.71
CA GLU A 245 -2.46 7.67 8.56
C GLU A 245 -3.70 8.36 9.15
N PRO A 246 -3.78 8.54 10.49
CA PRO A 246 -4.82 9.40 11.05
C PRO A 246 -4.67 10.73 10.34
N GLU A 247 -5.68 11.11 9.56
CA GLU A 247 -5.75 12.28 8.68
C GLU A 247 -4.70 13.29 9.11
N ALA A 248 -3.53 13.25 8.45
CA ALA A 248 -2.54 14.28 8.63
C ALA A 248 -3.28 15.53 8.20
N ALA A 249 -3.76 16.29 9.19
CA ALA A 249 -4.52 17.49 8.99
C ALA A 249 -3.81 18.25 7.86
N ALA A 250 -4.49 18.35 6.71
CA ALA A 250 -4.09 19.26 5.67
C ALA A 250 -4.08 20.65 6.34
N GLY A 251 -2.88 21.06 6.77
CA GLY A 251 -2.70 22.02 7.85
C GLY A 251 -2.06 21.40 9.10
N SER A 252 -0.83 20.88 8.99
CA SER A 252 0.05 20.94 10.14
C SER A 252 0.28 22.42 10.43
N SER A 253 -0.47 22.96 11.38
CA SER A 253 -0.13 24.23 12.01
C SER A 253 1.35 24.21 12.35
N ASP A 254 2.04 25.33 12.12
CA ASP A 254 3.35 25.70 12.65
C ASP A 254 3.37 25.71 14.19
N ALA A 255 2.90 24.63 14.83
CA ALA A 255 3.11 24.38 16.23
C ALA A 255 4.53 23.85 16.35
N MET A 256 5.46 24.77 16.60
CA MET A 256 6.83 24.48 17.02
C MET A 256 6.82 23.25 17.96
N PRO A 257 7.61 22.20 17.69
CA PRO A 257 7.60 20.97 18.48
C PRO A 257 8.19 21.26 19.87
N TRP A 258 7.39 21.87 20.74
CA TRP A 258 7.81 22.41 22.03
C TRP A 258 8.36 21.33 22.95
N LYS A 259 7.93 20.06 22.77
CA LYS A 259 8.51 18.90 23.45
C LYS A 259 9.95 18.63 23.02
N ALA A 260 10.26 18.77 21.73
CA ALA A 260 11.62 18.68 21.22
C ALA A 260 12.46 19.89 21.68
N GLY A 261 11.88 21.09 21.69
CA GLY A 261 12.53 22.28 22.24
C GLY A 261 12.84 22.16 23.74
N LEU A 262 11.90 21.64 24.54
CA LEU A 262 12.08 21.38 25.96
C LEU A 262 13.13 20.28 26.20
N GLY A 263 13.09 19.20 25.42
CA GLY A 263 14.10 18.14 25.47
C GLY A 263 15.49 18.66 25.14
N LEU A 264 15.62 19.49 24.11
CA LEU A 264 16.88 20.12 23.71
C LEU A 264 17.39 21.11 24.78
N LEU A 265 16.50 21.87 25.40
CA LEU A 265 16.84 22.74 26.54
C LEU A 265 17.32 21.93 27.74
N CYS A 266 16.66 20.82 28.08
CA CYS A 266 17.09 19.90 29.13
C CYS A 266 18.49 19.33 28.86
N ILE A 267 18.78 18.98 27.60
CA ILE A 267 20.13 18.53 27.18
C ILE A 267 21.15 19.64 27.38
N TRP A 268 20.89 20.86 26.89
CA TRP A 268 21.80 21.99 27.06
C TRP A 268 22.02 22.35 28.53
N LEU A 269 20.96 22.34 29.35
CA LEU A 269 21.08 22.56 30.80
C LEU A 269 21.91 21.47 31.45
N ALA A 270 21.73 20.20 31.09
CA ALA A 270 22.52 19.09 31.62
C ALA A 270 24.01 19.18 31.22
N VAL A 271 24.32 19.66 30.00
CA VAL A 271 25.71 19.92 29.56
C VAL A 271 26.33 21.08 30.34
N VAL A 272 25.64 22.22 30.41
CA VAL A 272 26.17 23.45 31.03
C VAL A 272 26.32 23.31 32.54
N LEU A 273 25.37 22.62 33.19
CA LEU A 273 25.36 22.41 34.64
C LEU A 273 26.08 21.12 35.05
N ASP A 274 26.70 20.41 34.09
CA ASP A 274 27.43 19.16 34.28
C ASP A 274 26.67 18.16 35.16
N ILE A 275 25.42 17.86 34.79
CA ILE A 275 24.50 17.02 35.59
C ILE A 275 24.64 15.56 35.16
N PRO A 276 25.42 14.71 35.85
CA PRO A 276 25.73 13.36 35.36
C PRO A 276 24.51 12.44 35.49
N LEU A 277 23.63 12.73 36.46
CA LEU A 277 22.38 12.01 36.69
C LEU A 277 21.47 12.04 35.47
N PHE A 278 21.40 13.18 34.77
CA PHE A 278 20.57 13.34 33.58
C PHE A 278 20.98 12.37 32.48
N TRP A 279 22.30 12.26 32.24
CA TRP A 279 22.85 11.35 31.25
C TRP A 279 22.57 9.88 31.60
N GLY A 280 22.69 9.51 32.88
CA GLY A 280 22.38 8.15 33.30
C GLY A 280 20.91 7.77 33.13
N VAL A 281 19.98 8.68 33.44
CA VAL A 281 18.55 8.46 33.17
C VAL A 281 18.27 8.39 31.66
N LEU A 282 18.89 9.27 30.87
CA LEU A 282 18.73 9.30 29.42
C LEU A 282 19.23 8.00 28.77
N PHE A 283 20.39 7.49 29.17
CA PHE A 283 20.94 6.23 28.66
C PHE A 283 20.07 5.01 29.04
N LEU A 284 19.47 4.99 30.24
CA LEU A 284 18.49 3.95 30.62
C LEU A 284 17.23 4.01 29.76
N LEU A 285 16.69 5.21 29.57
CA LEU A 285 15.53 5.42 28.70
C LEU A 285 15.84 5.00 27.26
N TRP A 286 17.06 5.24 26.78
CA TRP A 286 17.51 4.82 25.46
C TRP A 286 17.70 3.31 25.33
N SER A 287 18.07 2.63 26.42
CA SER A 287 18.24 1.17 26.45
C SER A 287 16.92 0.40 26.58
N TRP A 288 15.86 1.04 27.10
CA TRP A 288 14.58 0.39 27.37
C TRP A 288 13.87 -0.19 26.12
N PRO A 289 13.77 0.54 24.99
CA PRO A 289 13.23 -0.01 23.76
C PRO A 289 13.97 -1.27 23.29
N ALA A 290 15.30 -1.28 23.40
CA ALA A 290 16.12 -2.41 22.96
C ALA A 290 15.80 -3.70 23.72
N LEU A 291 15.51 -3.60 25.02
CA LEU A 291 15.09 -4.74 25.84
C LEU A 291 13.72 -5.29 25.42
N ARG A 292 12.78 -4.41 25.04
CA ARG A 292 11.44 -4.83 24.57
C ARG A 292 11.47 -5.43 23.17
N THR A 293 12.19 -4.82 22.25
CA THR A 293 12.17 -5.19 20.83
C THR A 293 13.20 -6.25 20.45
N GLY A 294 14.21 -6.45 21.30
CA GLY A 294 15.37 -7.28 20.94
C GLY A 294 16.22 -6.66 19.83
N ARG A 295 16.14 -5.35 19.61
CA ARG A 295 16.93 -4.59 18.64
C ARG A 295 17.62 -3.42 19.33
N ALA A 296 18.94 -3.39 19.32
CA ALA A 296 19.73 -2.28 19.83
C ALA A 296 20.26 -1.46 18.64
N ASP A 297 19.97 -0.17 18.60
CA ASP A 297 20.46 0.74 17.55
C ASP A 297 21.78 1.40 18.00
N PHE A 298 22.80 1.30 17.16
CA PHE A 298 24.07 2.04 17.30
C PHE A 298 24.34 2.80 15.98
N ILE A 299 25.50 2.57 15.33
CA ILE A 299 25.73 3.02 13.94
C ILE A 299 24.84 2.22 12.97
N GLU A 300 24.67 0.92 13.25
CA GLU A 300 23.75 0.03 12.54
C GLU A 300 22.89 -0.75 13.55
N PRO A 301 21.69 -1.21 13.15
CA PRO A 301 20.79 -1.95 14.02
C PRO A 301 21.28 -3.38 14.28
N VAL A 302 21.40 -3.76 15.55
CA VAL A 302 21.81 -5.11 15.98
C VAL A 302 20.61 -5.86 16.57
N ARG A 303 20.22 -6.97 15.95
CA ARG A 303 19.13 -7.83 16.43
C ARG A 303 19.64 -8.94 17.35
N ARG A 304 18.93 -9.19 18.45
CA ARG A 304 19.22 -10.24 19.44
C ARG A 304 19.16 -11.65 18.84
N SER A 305 18.26 -11.87 17.88
CA SER A 305 18.08 -13.17 17.23
C SER A 305 19.27 -13.58 16.35
N THR A 306 19.93 -12.63 15.70
CA THR A 306 21.04 -12.89 14.77
C THR A 306 22.42 -12.71 15.42
N HIS A 307 22.56 -11.71 16.30
CA HIS A 307 23.83 -11.39 16.97
C HIS A 307 23.65 -11.24 18.48
N PRO A 308 23.34 -12.33 19.23
CA PRO A 308 22.97 -12.26 20.64
C PRO A 308 24.09 -11.70 21.53
N LEU A 309 25.35 -12.09 21.31
CA LEU A 309 26.48 -11.61 22.10
C LEU A 309 26.71 -10.11 21.90
N LEU A 310 26.62 -9.63 20.65
CA LEU A 310 26.81 -8.22 20.33
C LEU A 310 25.67 -7.37 20.89
N PHE A 311 24.42 -7.85 20.77
CA PHE A 311 23.24 -7.21 21.35
C PHE A 311 23.37 -7.04 22.87
N TRP A 312 23.75 -8.09 23.60
CA TRP A 312 23.92 -8.03 25.05
C TRP A 312 25.13 -7.18 25.46
N GLY A 313 26.21 -7.18 24.68
CA GLY A 313 27.36 -6.30 24.89
C GLY A 313 26.99 -4.82 24.77
N LEU A 314 26.29 -4.44 23.70
CA LEU A 314 25.81 -3.06 23.48
C LEU A 314 24.84 -2.61 24.58
N THR A 315 23.78 -3.39 24.80
CA THR A 315 22.75 -3.06 25.80
C THR A 315 23.33 -3.01 27.21
N GLY A 316 24.19 -3.98 27.56
CA GLY A 316 24.88 -4.03 28.84
C GLY A 316 25.83 -2.85 29.06
N THR A 317 26.51 -2.40 28.01
CA THR A 317 27.39 -1.21 28.06
C THR A 317 26.60 0.05 28.39
N TRP A 318 25.48 0.29 27.71
CA TRP A 318 24.64 1.47 27.99
C TRP A 318 24.05 1.47 29.39
N ILE A 319 23.55 0.32 29.85
CA ILE A 319 23.07 0.16 31.24
C ILE A 319 24.21 0.40 32.23
N GLY A 320 25.41 -0.16 31.99
CA GLY A 320 26.57 0.03 32.85
C GLY A 320 27.01 1.48 32.95
N LEU A 321 27.12 2.18 31.81
CA LEU A 321 27.42 3.61 31.76
C LEU A 321 26.35 4.44 32.47
N SER A 322 25.08 4.03 32.34
CA SER A 322 23.98 4.69 33.04
C SER A 322 24.13 4.60 34.55
N LEU A 323 24.35 3.38 35.06
CA LEU A 323 24.50 3.12 36.49
C LEU A 323 25.74 3.83 37.05
N TRP A 324 26.83 3.87 36.29
CA TRP A 324 28.04 4.60 36.65
C TRP A 324 27.77 6.12 36.76
N ALA A 325 27.10 6.71 35.78
CA ALA A 325 26.75 8.14 35.80
C ALA A 325 25.78 8.50 36.94
N ILE A 326 24.79 7.63 37.22
CA ILE A 326 23.85 7.80 38.34
C ILE A 326 24.58 7.69 39.68
N ALA A 327 25.43 6.66 39.85
CA ALA A 327 26.16 6.44 41.11
C ALA A 327 27.16 7.57 41.40
N GLY A 328 27.82 8.10 40.36
CA GLY A 328 28.70 9.27 40.48
C GLY A 328 27.93 10.52 40.93
N ALA A 329 26.73 10.75 40.39
CA ALA A 329 25.88 11.88 40.79
C ALA A 329 25.29 11.73 42.22
N LEU A 330 25.11 10.50 42.70
CA LEU A 330 24.60 10.21 44.05
C LEU A 330 25.71 10.11 45.11
N GLY A 331 26.98 10.30 44.74
CA GLY A 331 28.12 10.20 45.65
C GLY A 331 28.39 8.78 46.18
N ALA A 332 27.99 7.76 45.41
CA ALA A 332 28.07 6.35 45.77
C ALA A 332 29.27 5.60 45.12
N LEU A 333 30.21 6.33 44.51
CA LEU A 333 31.41 5.83 43.83
C LEU A 333 32.69 6.45 44.37
#